data_AF-A0A350C069-F1
#
_entry.id   AF-A0A350C069-F1
#
_cell.length_a   1.000
_cell.length_b   1.000
_cell.length_c   1.000
_cell.angle_alpha   90.00
_cell.angle_beta   90.00
_cell.angle_gamma   90.00
#
_symmetry.space_group_name_H-M   'P 1'
#
loop_
_entity.id
_entity.type
_entity.pdbx_description
1 polymer ?
#
loop_
_entity_poly.entity_id
_entity_poly.type
_entity_poly.pdbx_seq_one_letter_code
_entity_poly.pdbx_strand_id
1 'polypeptide(L)'
;MYDQLVAVYAIGWLCKDDYVTGYSQIVPARNADDLGVVISFDCEAPELEETLISPAGQKAHGINPLNWKTDDTVADKSENAGACFINYDGEITSEIPGLCGCYLDTERGVLKVTDVDSADYPPAIPVLPEGSYHVYDYQFFFRNLQQNVGRRIANYCEAYAKNAAA
;
A
#
# COMPACT_ATOMS: atom_id res chain seq x y z
N MET A 1 -5.34 -15.75 19.20
CA MET A 1 -4.29 -14.79 18.79
C MET A 1 -4.62 -14.19 17.43
N TYR A 2 -4.97 -14.99 16.41
CA TYR A 2 -5.40 -14.47 15.09
C TYR A 2 -6.70 -13.65 15.15
N ASP A 3 -7.64 -13.99 16.03
CA ASP A 3 -8.90 -13.22 16.20
C ASP A 3 -8.70 -11.83 16.84
N GLN A 4 -7.45 -11.46 17.13
CA GLN A 4 -7.09 -10.13 17.65
C GLN A 4 -6.28 -9.30 16.65
N LEU A 5 -5.99 -9.84 15.46
CA LEU A 5 -5.28 -9.11 14.43
C LEU A 5 -6.22 -8.18 13.68
N VAL A 6 -5.98 -6.88 13.78
CA VAL A 6 -6.68 -5.88 12.96
C VAL A 6 -6.20 -5.99 11.52
N ALA A 7 -4.94 -5.70 11.27
CA ALA A 7 -4.29 -5.87 9.97
C ALA A 7 -2.76 -5.73 10.10
N VAL A 8 -2.02 -6.23 9.12
CA VAL A 8 -0.58 -6.02 8.96
C VAL A 8 -0.36 -5.09 7.76
N TYR A 9 0.32 -3.97 7.95
CA TYR A 9 0.73 -3.07 6.87
C TYR A 9 2.20 -3.37 6.50
N ALA A 10 2.39 -4.29 5.57
CA ALA A 10 3.69 -4.70 5.03
C ALA A 10 4.03 -3.90 3.76
N ILE A 11 4.08 -2.57 3.90
CA ILE A 11 4.30 -1.62 2.81
C ILE A 11 5.75 -1.74 2.30
N GLY A 12 5.93 -1.73 0.99
CA GLY A 12 7.21 -1.94 0.30
C GLY A 12 7.67 -3.41 0.29
N TRP A 13 6.93 -4.33 0.91
CA TRP A 13 7.28 -5.74 0.86
C TRP A 13 6.22 -6.54 0.12
N LEU A 14 6.65 -7.33 -0.86
CA LEU A 14 5.71 -8.10 -1.68
C LEU A 14 5.04 -9.23 -0.89
N CYS A 15 3.71 -9.25 -0.89
CA CYS A 15 2.92 -10.40 -0.48
C CYS A 15 2.85 -11.40 -1.64
N LYS A 16 3.88 -12.24 -1.77
CA LYS A 16 4.00 -13.19 -2.89
C LYS A 16 3.00 -14.34 -2.81
N ASP A 17 2.67 -14.92 -3.97
CA ASP A 17 1.70 -16.01 -4.06
C ASP A 17 2.14 -17.29 -3.31
N ASP A 18 3.45 -17.56 -3.24
CA ASP A 18 4.01 -18.68 -2.47
C ASP A 18 3.81 -18.50 -0.95
N TYR A 19 3.78 -17.25 -0.46
CA TYR A 19 3.47 -16.96 0.94
C TYR A 19 2.01 -17.26 1.26
N VAL A 20 1.09 -16.84 0.39
CA VAL A 20 -0.36 -17.04 0.56
C VAL A 20 -0.73 -18.52 0.45
N THR A 21 -0.10 -19.25 -0.46
CA THR A 21 -0.34 -20.70 -0.65
C THR A 21 0.36 -21.55 0.41
N GLY A 22 1.55 -21.15 0.87
CA GLY A 22 2.34 -21.88 1.86
C GLY A 22 1.91 -21.63 3.31
N TYR A 23 1.31 -20.48 3.61
CA TYR A 23 0.95 -20.08 4.97
C TYR A 23 -0.48 -19.55 5.03
N SER A 24 -1.40 -20.37 5.57
CA SER A 24 -2.83 -20.03 5.66
C SER A 24 -3.13 -18.79 6.51
N GLN A 25 -2.16 -18.31 7.28
CA GLN A 25 -2.27 -17.11 8.11
C GLN A 25 -1.95 -15.81 7.35
N ILE A 26 -1.37 -15.92 6.16
CA ILE A 26 -1.08 -14.77 5.29
C ILE A 26 -2.26 -14.60 4.34
N VAL A 27 -3.16 -13.68 4.69
CA VAL A 27 -4.36 -13.38 3.90
C VAL A 27 -4.23 -11.96 3.32
N PRO A 28 -4.10 -11.79 2.00
CA PRO A 28 -4.06 -10.45 1.40
C PRO A 28 -5.38 -9.70 1.59
N ALA A 29 -5.30 -8.39 1.81
CA ALA A 29 -6.47 -7.52 1.85
C ALA A 29 -7.15 -7.46 0.48
N ARG A 30 -8.49 -7.37 0.48
CA ARG A 30 -9.34 -7.27 -0.70
C ARG A 30 -10.17 -5.98 -0.72
N ASN A 31 -10.40 -5.38 0.44
CA ASN A 31 -11.12 -4.13 0.60
C ASN A 31 -10.64 -3.34 1.84
N ALA A 32 -11.25 -2.17 2.05
CA ALA A 32 -10.91 -1.23 3.12
C ALA A 32 -11.23 -1.75 4.53
N ASP A 33 -12.17 -2.68 4.67
CA ASP A 33 -12.77 -3.12 5.93
C ASP A 33 -12.23 -4.44 6.47
N ASP A 34 -11.50 -5.20 5.65
CA ASP A 34 -11.01 -6.53 6.03
C ASP A 34 -10.23 -6.51 7.35
N LEU A 35 -10.35 -7.58 8.13
CA LEU A 35 -9.60 -7.77 9.36
C LEU A 35 -8.75 -9.02 9.27
N GLY A 36 -7.66 -9.09 10.03
CA GLY A 36 -6.74 -10.23 10.01
C GLY A 36 -5.98 -10.39 8.68
N VAL A 37 -5.83 -9.31 7.91
CA VAL A 37 -5.24 -9.33 6.57
C VAL A 37 -3.91 -8.59 6.48
N VAL A 38 -3.18 -8.83 5.38
CA VAL A 38 -1.95 -8.15 4.98
C VAL A 38 -2.26 -7.13 3.89
N ILE A 39 -1.94 -5.88 4.17
CA ILE A 39 -1.89 -4.78 3.21
C ILE A 39 -0.46 -4.70 2.72
N SER A 40 -0.26 -4.86 1.43
CA SER A 40 1.04 -4.82 0.77
C SER A 40 0.88 -4.11 -0.56
N PHE A 41 1.90 -3.34 -0.90
CA PHE A 41 2.11 -2.72 -2.21
C PHE A 41 3.54 -2.16 -2.23
N ASP A 42 4.07 -2.04 -3.44
CA ASP A 42 5.32 -1.36 -3.79
C ASP A 42 4.98 -0.42 -4.96
N CYS A 43 5.65 0.72 -5.05
CA CYS A 43 5.30 1.76 -6.02
C CYS A 43 6.37 1.93 -7.08
N GLU A 44 5.91 2.01 -8.32
CA GLU A 44 6.75 2.20 -9.50
C GLU A 44 6.10 3.23 -10.43
N ALA A 45 6.92 3.86 -11.26
CA ALA A 45 6.45 4.62 -12.41
C ALA A 45 5.76 3.69 -13.43
N PRO A 46 4.82 4.22 -14.24
CA PRO A 46 4.05 3.41 -15.18
C PRO A 46 4.91 2.60 -16.17
N GLU A 47 6.03 3.16 -16.59
CA GLU A 47 6.96 2.59 -17.58
C GLU A 47 7.99 1.59 -17.01
N LEU A 48 8.10 1.48 -15.68
CA LEU A 48 9.11 0.62 -15.06
C LEU A 48 8.61 -0.84 -15.03
N GLU A 49 9.39 -1.78 -15.55
CA GLU A 49 8.93 -3.18 -15.69
C GLU A 49 9.49 -4.13 -14.63
N GLU A 50 10.52 -3.71 -13.89
CA GLU A 50 11.09 -4.51 -12.80
C GLU A 50 11.96 -3.70 -11.84
N THR A 51 12.05 -4.18 -10.60
CA THR A 51 13.03 -3.75 -9.61
C THR A 51 13.58 -4.95 -8.84
N LEU A 52 14.60 -4.74 -8.00
CA LEU A 52 15.06 -5.76 -7.07
C LEU A 52 13.96 -6.17 -6.06
N ILE A 53 13.07 -5.24 -5.70
CA ILE A 53 11.94 -5.47 -4.79
C ILE A 53 10.83 -6.24 -5.51
N SER A 54 10.55 -5.83 -6.76
CA SER A 54 9.47 -6.33 -7.61
C SER A 54 10.00 -6.88 -8.94
N PRO A 55 10.65 -8.08 -8.94
CA PRO A 55 11.23 -8.66 -10.15
C PRO A 55 10.17 -9.01 -11.20
N ALA A 56 10.54 -8.91 -12.48
CA ALA A 56 9.69 -9.39 -13.58
C ALA A 56 9.34 -10.87 -13.42
N GLY A 57 8.13 -11.24 -13.86
CA GLY A 57 7.64 -12.63 -13.83
C GLY A 57 7.28 -13.16 -12.45
N GLN A 58 7.34 -12.34 -11.40
CA GLN A 58 6.79 -12.66 -10.08
C GLN A 58 5.48 -11.91 -9.85
N LYS A 59 4.49 -12.62 -9.32
CA LYS A 59 3.21 -12.05 -8.92
C LYS A 59 3.15 -11.83 -7.42
N ALA A 60 2.79 -10.63 -7.02
CA ALA A 60 2.41 -10.29 -5.66
C ALA A 60 0.91 -9.98 -5.54
N HIS A 61 0.40 -10.02 -4.32
CA HIS A 61 -0.93 -9.56 -3.96
C HIS A 61 -0.83 -8.13 -3.43
N GLY A 62 -1.21 -7.17 -4.26
CA GLY A 62 -1.23 -5.75 -3.94
C GLY A 62 -2.63 -5.19 -3.74
N ILE A 63 -2.75 -4.06 -3.04
CA ILE A 63 -3.99 -3.30 -2.90
C ILE A 63 -3.70 -1.80 -3.05
N ASN A 64 -4.54 -1.10 -3.82
CA ASN A 64 -4.41 0.34 -4.04
C ASN A 64 -4.90 1.11 -2.80
N PRO A 65 -4.07 1.90 -2.10
CA PRO A 65 -4.47 2.61 -0.88
C PRO A 65 -5.38 3.82 -1.15
N LEU A 66 -5.50 4.28 -2.39
CA LEU A 66 -6.39 5.38 -2.74
C LEU A 66 -7.85 4.94 -2.75
N ASN A 67 -8.15 3.78 -3.34
CA ASN A 67 -9.52 3.28 -3.52
C ASN A 67 -9.80 1.91 -2.85
N TRP A 68 -8.80 1.30 -2.23
CA TRP A 68 -8.83 0.00 -1.55
C TRP A 68 -9.28 -1.17 -2.43
N LYS A 69 -8.97 -1.12 -3.73
CA LYS A 69 -9.25 -2.19 -4.69
C LYS A 69 -7.99 -2.99 -5.03
N THR A 70 -8.23 -4.22 -5.50
CA THR A 70 -7.21 -5.20 -5.91
C THR A 70 -7.27 -5.50 -7.41
N ASP A 71 -8.05 -4.71 -8.14
CA ASP A 71 -8.15 -4.74 -9.61
C ASP A 71 -7.42 -3.53 -10.21
N ASP A 72 -7.45 -3.42 -11.53
CA ASP A 72 -6.82 -2.35 -12.30
C ASP A 72 -7.64 -1.04 -12.31
N THR A 73 -8.62 -0.88 -11.40
CA THR A 73 -9.38 0.37 -11.30
C THR A 73 -8.42 1.52 -10.96
N VAL A 74 -8.30 2.45 -11.90
CA VAL A 74 -7.53 3.68 -11.74
C VAL A 74 -8.14 4.54 -10.63
N ALA A 75 -7.30 4.98 -9.70
CA ALA A 75 -7.62 6.02 -8.74
C ALA A 75 -7.02 7.35 -9.19
N ASP A 76 -7.86 8.37 -9.31
CA ASP A 76 -7.42 9.71 -9.67
C ASP A 76 -6.69 10.36 -8.49
N LYS A 77 -5.80 11.32 -8.75
CA LYS A 77 -5.09 12.04 -7.69
C LYS A 77 -6.03 12.73 -6.70
N SER A 78 -7.26 13.10 -7.10
CA SER A 78 -8.26 13.64 -6.16
C SER A 78 -8.66 12.68 -5.04
N GLU A 79 -8.40 11.37 -5.18
CA GLU A 79 -8.58 10.37 -4.13
C GLU A 79 -7.38 10.30 -3.16
N ASN A 80 -6.27 10.98 -3.46
CA ASN A 80 -5.12 11.11 -2.56
C ASN A 80 -5.39 12.17 -1.50
N ALA A 81 -5.65 11.71 -0.29
CA ALA A 81 -6.01 12.54 0.86
C ALA A 81 -4.84 13.36 1.41
N GLY A 82 -3.60 13.09 0.99
CA GLY A 82 -2.42 13.81 1.45
C GLY A 82 -1.19 12.91 1.51
N ALA A 83 -0.23 13.20 0.62
CA ALA A 83 1.13 12.71 0.77
C ALA A 83 1.82 13.49 1.91
N CYS A 84 2.56 12.81 2.78
CA CYS A 84 3.28 13.42 3.89
C CYS A 84 4.77 13.07 3.83
N PHE A 85 5.62 14.09 3.78
CA PHE A 85 7.07 13.96 3.85
C PHE A 85 7.55 14.23 5.27
N ILE A 86 8.40 13.35 5.78
CA ILE A 86 8.75 13.29 7.21
C ILE A 86 10.26 13.38 7.34
N ASN A 87 10.75 14.20 8.28
CA ASN A 87 12.19 14.27 8.59
C ASN A 87 12.61 13.11 9.53
N TYR A 88 13.91 13.03 9.82
CA TYR A 88 14.44 11.99 10.72
C TYR A 88 13.96 12.10 12.16
N ASP A 89 13.44 13.26 12.57
CA ASP A 89 12.85 13.48 13.90
C ASP A 89 11.38 13.05 13.98
N GLY A 90 10.79 12.61 12.85
CA GLY A 90 9.40 12.16 12.76
C GLY A 90 8.39 13.30 12.54
N GLU A 91 8.85 14.51 12.24
CA GLU A 91 7.99 15.66 11.97
C GLU A 91 7.58 15.71 10.49
N ILE A 92 6.31 16.01 10.23
CA ILE A 92 5.83 16.27 8.87
C ILE A 92 6.39 17.61 8.41
N THR A 93 7.27 17.57 7.41
CA THR A 93 7.89 18.77 6.83
C THR A 93 7.08 19.34 5.66
N SER A 94 6.29 18.50 4.99
CA SER A 94 5.39 18.89 3.91
C SER A 94 4.22 17.93 3.80
N GLU A 95 3.04 18.47 3.48
CA GLU A 95 1.83 17.71 3.20
C GLU A 95 1.20 18.21 1.90
N ILE A 96 0.96 17.30 0.95
CA ILE A 96 0.47 17.62 -0.39
C ILE A 96 -0.77 16.79 -0.70
N PRO A 97 -1.97 17.34 -0.53
CA PRO A 97 -3.21 16.73 -1.03
C PRO A 97 -3.17 16.59 -2.54
N GLY A 98 -3.66 15.47 -3.06
CA GLY A 98 -3.76 15.27 -4.50
C GLY A 98 -2.42 15.21 -5.24
N LEU A 99 -1.35 14.75 -4.58
CA LEU A 99 -0.02 14.65 -5.18
C LEU A 99 -0.03 13.72 -6.40
N CYS A 100 -0.52 12.50 -6.22
CA CYS A 100 -0.45 11.44 -7.23
C CYS A 100 -1.72 10.59 -7.26
N GLY A 101 -2.07 10.09 -8.45
CA GLY A 101 -2.98 8.97 -8.64
C GLY A 101 -2.21 7.64 -8.71
N CYS A 102 -2.92 6.52 -8.82
CA CYS A 102 -2.31 5.24 -9.16
C CYS A 102 -3.32 4.18 -9.62
N TYR A 103 -2.82 3.12 -10.25
CA TYR A 103 -3.56 1.88 -10.49
C TYR A 103 -2.70 0.66 -10.14
N LEU A 104 -3.34 -0.48 -9.90
CA LEU A 104 -2.63 -1.72 -9.66
C LEU A 104 -2.34 -2.42 -10.99
N ASP A 105 -1.08 -2.71 -11.26
CA ASP A 105 -0.70 -3.70 -12.26
C ASP A 105 -1.09 -5.08 -11.72
N THR A 106 -2.14 -5.68 -12.27
CA THR A 106 -2.69 -6.96 -11.78
C THR A 106 -1.88 -8.19 -12.22
N GLU A 107 -0.97 -8.02 -13.18
CA GLU A 107 -0.03 -9.08 -13.60
C GLU A 107 1.09 -9.21 -12.57
N ARG A 108 1.67 -8.08 -12.15
CA ARG A 108 2.81 -8.04 -11.20
C ARG A 108 2.41 -7.86 -9.74
N GLY A 109 1.29 -7.20 -9.47
CA GLY A 109 0.83 -6.87 -8.11
C GLY A 109 1.48 -5.61 -7.53
N VAL A 110 1.87 -4.67 -8.38
CA VAL A 110 2.64 -3.45 -8.04
C VAL A 110 1.82 -2.22 -8.39
N LEU A 111 1.93 -1.14 -7.61
CA LEU A 111 1.24 0.11 -7.92
C LEU A 111 2.01 0.92 -8.95
N LYS A 112 1.30 1.31 -10.02
CA LYS A 112 1.76 2.26 -11.02
C LYS A 112 1.28 3.64 -10.63
N VAL A 113 2.21 4.49 -10.17
CA VAL A 113 1.92 5.84 -9.68
C VAL A 113 1.88 6.82 -10.84
N THR A 114 0.87 7.67 -10.87
CA THR A 114 0.66 8.69 -11.92
C THR A 114 0.79 10.10 -11.35
N ASP A 115 0.89 11.10 -12.23
CA ASP A 115 0.86 12.53 -11.88
C ASP A 115 2.10 13.07 -11.12
N VAL A 116 3.17 12.27 -11.03
CA VAL A 116 4.49 12.67 -10.51
C VAL A 116 5.59 12.36 -11.52
N ASP A 117 6.68 13.12 -11.47
CA ASP A 117 7.87 12.92 -12.28
C ASP A 117 8.94 12.17 -11.47
N SER A 118 9.56 11.14 -12.07
CA SER A 118 10.64 10.37 -11.45
C SER A 118 11.85 11.22 -11.09
N ALA A 119 12.07 12.33 -11.80
CA ALA A 119 13.16 13.26 -11.52
C ALA A 119 12.98 14.00 -10.18
N ASP A 120 11.74 14.28 -9.79
CA ASP A 120 11.42 14.93 -8.50
C ASP A 120 11.46 13.94 -7.32
N TYR A 121 11.30 12.64 -7.61
CA TYR A 121 11.23 11.56 -6.62
C TYR A 121 12.24 10.44 -6.94
N PRO A 122 13.55 10.72 -6.80
CA PRO A 122 14.59 9.73 -7.09
C PRO A 122 14.52 8.56 -6.10
N PRO A 123 14.95 7.34 -6.49
CA PRO A 123 14.78 6.12 -5.68
C PRO A 123 15.50 6.13 -4.32
N ALA A 124 16.48 7.04 -4.11
CA ALA A 124 17.32 7.21 -2.92
C ALA A 124 18.12 5.97 -2.44
N ILE A 125 17.87 4.79 -3.01
CA ILE A 125 18.59 3.55 -2.78
C ILE A 125 19.40 3.23 -4.04
N PRO A 126 20.74 3.17 -3.97
CA PRO A 126 21.61 3.08 -5.17
C PRO A 126 21.36 1.88 -6.10
N VAL A 127 20.74 0.80 -5.63
CA VAL A 127 20.45 -0.40 -6.43
C VAL A 127 19.11 -0.32 -7.18
N LEU A 128 18.26 0.64 -6.82
CA LEU A 128 16.95 0.80 -7.44
C LEU A 128 17.05 1.76 -8.64
N PRO A 129 16.39 1.42 -9.77
CA PRO A 129 16.41 2.26 -10.96
C PRO A 129 15.55 3.52 -10.77
N GLU A 130 15.73 4.48 -11.68
CA GLU A 130 14.79 5.59 -11.83
C GLU A 130 13.36 5.08 -12.03
N GLY A 131 12.39 5.78 -11.45
CA GLY A 131 10.98 5.38 -11.44
C GLY A 131 10.63 4.37 -10.34
N SER A 132 11.59 3.84 -9.58
CA SER A 132 11.27 3.10 -8.35
C SER A 132 10.93 4.08 -7.24
N TYR A 133 9.72 3.97 -6.70
CA TYR A 133 9.22 4.85 -5.64
C TYR A 133 9.21 4.19 -4.26
N HIS A 134 9.96 3.11 -4.09
CA HIS A 134 9.98 2.28 -2.88
C HIS A 134 10.13 3.07 -1.56
N VAL A 135 11.01 4.08 -1.54
CA VAL A 135 11.20 4.93 -0.33
C VAL A 135 10.01 5.85 -0.04
N TYR A 136 9.13 6.04 -1.03
CA TYR A 136 7.94 6.90 -0.96
C TYR A 136 6.64 6.10 -0.80
N ASP A 137 6.65 4.76 -0.81
CA ASP A 137 5.45 3.91 -0.73
C ASP A 137 4.51 4.35 0.39
N TYR A 138 5.06 4.64 1.55
CA TYR A 138 4.30 5.12 2.70
C TYR A 138 3.94 6.62 2.58
N GLN A 139 4.86 7.43 2.07
CA GLN A 139 4.75 8.89 2.05
C GLN A 139 3.69 9.37 1.08
N PHE A 140 3.60 8.79 -0.13
CA PHE A 140 2.65 9.19 -1.17
C PHE A 140 1.19 9.02 -0.75
N PHE A 141 0.90 8.10 0.17
CA PHE A 141 -0.47 7.73 0.56
C PHE A 141 -0.74 7.87 2.06
N PHE A 142 0.11 8.61 2.79
CA PHE A 142 0.11 8.67 4.25
C PHE A 142 -1.28 8.91 4.85
N ARG A 143 -2.03 9.90 4.36
CA ARG A 143 -3.36 10.22 4.90
C ARG A 143 -4.41 9.17 4.56
N ASN A 144 -4.36 8.56 3.37
CA ASN A 144 -5.23 7.45 3.02
C ASN A 144 -4.99 6.24 3.96
N LEU A 145 -3.72 5.94 4.22
CA LEU A 145 -3.32 4.87 5.16
C LEU A 145 -3.80 5.18 6.58
N GLN A 146 -3.59 6.41 7.07
CA GLN A 146 -4.06 6.85 8.39
C GLN A 146 -5.57 6.68 8.54
N GLN A 147 -6.34 7.11 7.53
CA GLN A 147 -7.80 6.95 7.53
C GLN A 147 -8.20 5.47 7.58
N ASN A 148 -7.52 4.61 6.82
CA ASN A 148 -7.82 3.19 6.79
C ASN A 148 -7.45 2.45 8.07
N VAL A 149 -6.33 2.80 8.71
CA VAL A 149 -5.98 2.30 10.04
C VAL A 149 -7.11 2.61 11.03
N GLY A 150 -7.60 3.86 11.04
CA GLY A 150 -8.73 4.26 11.87
C GLY A 150 -9.99 3.43 11.58
N ARG A 151 -10.32 3.24 10.30
CA ARG A 151 -11.46 2.44 9.85
C ARG A 151 -11.38 0.98 10.30
N ARG A 152 -10.25 0.30 10.09
CA ARG A 152 -10.08 -1.10 10.50
C ARG A 152 -10.11 -1.26 12.02
N ILE A 153 -9.53 -0.33 12.78
CA ILE A 153 -9.60 -0.34 14.25
C ILE A 153 -11.06 -0.21 14.71
N ALA A 154 -11.82 0.74 14.14
CA ALA A 154 -13.24 0.90 14.47
C ALA A 154 -14.04 -0.38 14.19
N ASN A 155 -13.87 -0.96 13.00
CA ASN A 155 -14.54 -2.21 12.62
C ASN A 155 -14.17 -3.37 13.57
N TYR A 156 -12.90 -3.48 13.95
CA TYR A 156 -12.44 -4.50 14.89
C TYR A 156 -13.12 -4.34 16.26
N CYS A 157 -13.14 -3.12 16.81
CA CYS A 157 -13.78 -2.86 18.10
C CYS A 157 -15.29 -3.16 18.06
N GLU A 158 -15.99 -2.81 16.99
CA GLU A 158 -17.41 -3.15 16.82
C GLU A 158 -17.67 -4.65 16.75
N ALA A 159 -16.86 -5.39 15.97
CA ALA A 159 -16.96 -6.84 15.86
C ALA A 159 -16.68 -7.52 17.20
N TYR A 160 -15.65 -7.05 17.91
CA TYR A 160 -15.29 -7.57 19.23
C TYR A 160 -16.40 -7.34 20.26
N ALA A 161 -16.98 -6.13 20.30
CA ALA A 161 -18.08 -5.80 21.21
C ALA A 161 -19.32 -6.68 20.99
N LYS A 162 -19.66 -6.98 19.73
CA LYS A 162 -20.77 -7.89 19.38
C LYS A 162 -20.50 -9.31 19.87
N ASN A 163 -19.28 -9.81 19.69
CA ASN A 163 -18.90 -11.15 20.13
C ASN A 163 -18.85 -11.29 21.66
N ALA A 164 -18.50 -10.22 22.38
CA ALA A 164 -18.50 -10.22 23.85
C ALA A 164 -19.91 -10.14 24.47
N ALA A 165 -20.90 -9.68 23.70
CA ALA A 165 -22.29 -9.55 24.13
C ALA A 165 -23.19 -10.74 23.74
N ALA A 166 -22.67 -11.69 22.95
CA ALA A 166 -23.34 -12.91 22.52
C ALA A 166 -23.00 -14.09 23.43
#